data_AF-A0AB39L9G9-F1
#
_entry.id   AF-A0AB39L9G9-F1
#
_cell.length_a   1.000
_cell.length_b   1.000
_cell.length_c   1.000
_cell.angle_alpha   90.00
_cell.angle_beta   90.00
_cell.angle_gamma   90.00
#
_symmetry.space_group_name_H-M   'P 1'
#
loop_
_entity.id
_entity.type
_entity.pdbx_description
1 polymer ?
#
loop_
_entity_poly.entity_id
_entity_poly.type
_entity_poly.pdbx_seq_one_letter_code
_entity_poly.pdbx_strand_id
1 'polypeptide(L)'
;MTDFELRWDTVAPLFAALGEDPHGYSLHDGSGSADATVLAIPTGDIPQPPKLPEGGGLAEAPLGDYDAVELTIWGRPAAKGLVSFGDGVAAIGGFEFTADDADGRLGAAVVSALAEEAFLEGAEWLVTIVDGDPASIPAYLEQGWAEAAKVRAR
;
A
#
# COMPACT_ATOMS: atom_id res chain seq x y z
N MET A 1 -15.19 11.04 11.11
CA MET A 1 -14.46 9.78 10.93
C MET A 1 -15.49 8.69 10.95
N THR A 2 -15.85 8.20 9.77
CA THR A 2 -16.54 6.91 9.64
C THR A 2 -15.46 5.88 9.92
N ASP A 3 -15.62 5.05 10.95
CA ASP A 3 -14.63 4.02 11.26
C ASP A 3 -14.55 3.03 10.09
N PHE A 4 -13.36 2.85 9.51
CA PHE A 4 -13.13 1.83 8.49
C PHE A 4 -13.27 0.45 9.14
N GLU A 5 -14.24 -0.34 8.67
CA GLU A 5 -14.40 -1.73 9.08
C GLU A 5 -13.78 -2.63 8.01
N LEU A 6 -12.61 -3.23 8.32
CA LEU A 6 -11.95 -4.15 7.41
C LEU A 6 -12.79 -5.41 7.21
N ARG A 7 -13.14 -5.70 5.96
CA ARG A 7 -13.77 -6.96 5.55
C ARG A 7 -12.78 -7.81 4.76
N TRP A 8 -12.32 -8.90 5.35
CA TRP A 8 -11.26 -9.73 4.76
C TRP A 8 -11.67 -10.33 3.41
N ASP A 9 -12.93 -10.73 3.25
CA ASP A 9 -13.50 -11.19 1.98
C ASP A 9 -13.49 -10.12 0.88
N THR A 10 -13.48 -8.83 1.24
CA THR A 10 -13.33 -7.71 0.32
C THR A 10 -11.87 -7.43 -0.03
N VAL A 11 -10.96 -7.41 0.95
CA VAL A 11 -9.57 -6.99 0.72
C VAL A 11 -8.65 -8.12 0.27
N ALA A 12 -8.93 -9.37 0.64
CA ALA A 12 -8.09 -10.51 0.28
C ALA A 12 -7.93 -10.67 -1.24
N PRO A 13 -9.00 -10.59 -2.07
CA PRO A 13 -8.83 -10.64 -3.52
C PRO A 13 -7.94 -9.53 -4.08
N LEU A 14 -7.97 -8.33 -3.48
CA LEU A 14 -7.16 -7.19 -3.93
C LEU A 14 -5.68 -7.47 -3.68
N PHE A 15 -5.31 -7.98 -2.50
CA PHE A 15 -3.94 -8.41 -2.22
C PHE A 15 -3.50 -9.55 -3.15
N ALA A 16 -4.39 -10.49 -3.47
CA ALA A 16 -4.10 -11.56 -4.43
C ALA A 16 -3.71 -11.01 -5.82
N ALA A 17 -4.38 -9.95 -6.28
CA ALA A 17 -4.08 -9.31 -7.55
C ALA A 17 -2.69 -8.67 -7.58
N LEU A 18 -2.16 -8.25 -6.43
CA LEU A 18 -0.80 -7.70 -6.30
C LEU A 18 0.29 -8.79 -6.25
N GLY A 19 -0.09 -10.07 -6.29
CA GLY A 19 0.83 -11.20 -6.18
C GLY A 19 1.14 -11.63 -4.75
N GLU A 20 0.46 -11.06 -3.75
CA GLU A 20 0.47 -11.57 -2.38
C GLU A 20 -0.29 -12.90 -2.29
N ASP A 21 0.02 -13.75 -1.31
CA ASP A 21 -0.78 -14.96 -1.02
C ASP A 21 -1.73 -14.72 0.16
N PRO A 22 -2.91 -14.10 -0.06
CA PRO A 22 -3.88 -13.85 1.00
C PRO A 22 -4.53 -15.14 1.53
N HIS A 23 -4.46 -16.25 0.78
CA HIS A 23 -4.90 -17.56 1.25
C HIS A 23 -3.92 -18.18 2.24
N GLY A 24 -2.66 -17.75 2.17
CA GLY A 24 -1.66 -17.93 3.20
C GLY A 24 -1.99 -17.22 4.50
N TYR A 25 -2.93 -16.27 4.53
CA TYR A 25 -3.27 -15.52 5.74
C TYR A 25 -4.68 -15.85 6.29
N SER A 26 -4.86 -15.60 7.58
CA SER A 26 -6.16 -15.56 8.28
C SER A 26 -6.18 -14.43 9.28
N LEU A 27 -7.35 -13.85 9.54
CA LEU A 27 -7.51 -12.89 10.63
C LEU A 27 -7.04 -13.50 11.94
N HIS A 28 -6.19 -12.78 12.65
CA HIS A 28 -5.67 -13.20 13.94
C HIS A 28 -6.77 -13.11 15.00
N ASP A 29 -7.02 -14.20 15.71
CA ASP A 29 -8.10 -14.33 16.71
C ASP A 29 -7.81 -13.60 18.05
N GLY A 30 -6.65 -12.96 18.14
CA GLY A 30 -6.17 -12.26 19.34
C GLY A 30 -5.26 -13.10 20.22
N SER A 31 -5.02 -14.39 19.90
CA SER A 31 -4.13 -15.27 20.63
C SER A 31 -2.86 -15.63 19.83
N GLY A 32 -1.68 -15.47 20.46
CA GLY A 32 -0.39 -15.71 19.80
C GLY A 32 0.23 -14.46 19.17
N SER A 33 1.29 -14.67 18.38
CA SER A 33 1.92 -13.63 17.57
C SER A 33 1.25 -13.53 16.21
N ALA A 34 0.99 -12.32 15.75
CA ALA A 34 0.62 -12.07 14.36
C ALA A 34 1.85 -12.17 13.47
N ASP A 35 1.65 -12.59 12.22
CA ASP A 35 2.72 -12.68 11.21
C ASP A 35 2.79 -11.42 10.36
N ALA A 36 1.65 -10.73 10.17
CA ALA A 36 1.60 -9.45 9.47
C ALA A 36 0.46 -8.56 10.01
N THR A 37 0.53 -7.28 9.65
CA THR A 37 -0.44 -6.26 10.04
C THR A 37 -1.02 -5.60 8.79
N VAL A 38 -2.35 -5.56 8.71
CA VAL A 38 -3.07 -4.77 7.70
C VAL A 38 -3.18 -3.35 8.23
N LEU A 39 -2.64 -2.40 7.48
CA LEU A 39 -2.77 -0.98 7.74
C LEU A 39 -3.81 -0.37 6.80
N ALA A 40 -4.51 0.66 7.28
CA ALA A 40 -5.46 1.42 6.49
C ALA A 40 -5.32 2.93 6.70
N ILE A 41 -5.62 3.70 5.67
CA ILE A 41 -5.66 5.17 5.71
C ILE A 41 -6.71 5.68 4.71
N PRO A 42 -7.45 6.78 4.99
CA PRO A 42 -8.25 7.43 3.95
C PRO A 42 -7.37 7.91 2.80
N THR A 43 -7.78 7.71 1.56
CA THR A 43 -7.03 8.20 0.38
C THR A 43 -6.77 9.70 0.46
N GLY A 44 -7.74 10.47 0.96
CA GLY A 44 -7.65 11.92 1.16
C GLY A 44 -6.70 12.38 2.29
N ASP A 45 -6.27 11.48 3.17
CA ASP A 45 -5.32 11.80 4.25
C ASP A 45 -3.86 11.61 3.81
N ILE A 46 -3.62 11.01 2.63
CA ILE A 46 -2.30 10.89 2.05
C ILE A 46 -1.90 12.23 1.42
N PRO A 47 -0.70 12.78 1.71
CA PRO A 47 -0.26 14.03 1.11
C PRO A 47 -0.23 13.98 -0.42
N GLN A 48 -0.88 14.95 -1.06
CA GLN A 48 -0.92 15.13 -2.52
C GLN A 48 -0.44 16.54 -2.93
N PRO A 49 0.10 16.72 -4.15
CA PRO A 49 0.54 15.66 -5.08
C PRO A 49 1.84 14.99 -4.63
N PRO A 50 2.30 13.92 -5.31
CA PRO A 50 3.56 13.26 -5.02
C PRO A 50 4.74 14.22 -4.98
N LYS A 51 5.53 14.18 -3.90
CA LYS A 51 6.75 14.99 -3.77
C LYS A 51 7.94 14.25 -4.36
N LEU A 52 8.24 14.54 -5.62
CA LEU A 52 9.34 13.89 -6.33
C LEU A 52 10.72 14.48 -5.93
N PRO A 53 11.77 13.63 -5.87
CA PRO A 53 13.13 14.12 -5.75
C PRO A 53 13.58 14.88 -7.01
N GLU A 54 14.71 15.58 -6.93
CA GLU A 54 15.29 16.24 -8.10
C GLU A 54 15.59 15.23 -9.22
N GLY A 55 15.20 15.57 -10.45
CA GLY A 55 15.30 14.66 -11.59
C GLY A 55 14.29 13.50 -11.55
N GLY A 56 13.33 13.54 -10.62
CA GLY A 56 12.29 12.55 -10.44
C GLY A 56 11.21 12.61 -11.53
N GLY A 57 10.71 11.45 -11.93
CA GLY A 57 9.54 11.30 -12.79
C GLY A 57 8.70 10.10 -12.39
N LEU A 58 7.39 10.15 -12.66
CA LEU A 58 6.47 9.04 -12.46
C LEU A 58 5.97 8.51 -13.80
N ALA A 59 5.75 7.21 -13.85
CA ALA A 59 5.07 6.53 -14.93
C ALA A 59 4.02 5.58 -14.35
N GLU A 60 2.81 5.62 -14.90
CA GLU A 60 1.71 4.71 -14.57
C GLU A 60 1.49 3.72 -15.70
N ALA A 61 1.17 2.48 -15.35
CA ALA A 61 0.88 1.41 -16.29
C ALA A 61 -0.33 0.60 -15.82
N PRO A 62 -1.45 0.60 -16.58
CA PRO A 62 -2.58 -0.25 -16.27
C PRO A 62 -2.30 -1.70 -16.68
N LEU A 63 -2.48 -2.65 -15.76
CA LEU A 63 -2.08 -4.05 -15.94
C LEU A 63 -3.24 -5.05 -15.76
N GLY A 64 -4.48 -4.57 -15.82
CA GLY A 64 -5.69 -5.39 -15.78
C GLY A 64 -6.33 -5.37 -14.40
N ASP A 65 -6.01 -6.35 -13.56
CA ASP A 65 -6.58 -6.46 -12.20
C ASP A 65 -5.85 -5.57 -11.17
N TYR A 66 -4.74 -4.95 -11.59
CA TYR A 66 -3.96 -4.01 -10.83
C TYR A 66 -3.26 -3.03 -11.79
N ASP A 67 -2.82 -1.90 -11.24
CA ASP A 67 -2.00 -0.92 -11.92
C ASP A 67 -0.64 -0.81 -11.23
N ALA A 68 0.36 -0.31 -11.95
CA ALA A 68 1.70 -0.09 -11.44
C ALA A 68 2.09 1.38 -11.56
N VAL A 69 2.73 1.89 -10.52
CA VAL A 69 3.44 3.18 -10.54
C VAL A 69 4.93 2.91 -10.44
N GLU A 70 5.71 3.48 -11.34
CA GLU A 70 7.17 3.50 -11.29
C GLU A 70 7.68 4.94 -11.10
N LEU A 71 8.50 5.13 -10.07
CA LEU A 71 9.29 6.32 -9.85
C LEU A 71 10.68 6.13 -10.45
N THR A 72 11.08 7.08 -11.29
CA THR A 72 12.42 7.16 -11.87
C THR A 72 13.18 8.36 -11.34
N ILE A 73 14.52 8.27 -11.29
CA ILE A 73 15.42 9.39 -11.00
C ILE A 73 16.44 9.47 -12.13
N TRP A 74 16.48 10.61 -12.83
CA TRP A 74 17.31 10.82 -14.03
C TRP A 74 17.09 9.74 -15.10
N GLY A 75 15.83 9.29 -15.26
CA GLY A 75 15.41 8.29 -16.25
C GLY A 75 15.79 6.85 -15.91
N ARG A 76 16.16 6.56 -14.66
CA ARG A 76 16.42 5.19 -14.17
C ARG A 76 15.39 4.81 -13.11
N PRO A 77 14.86 3.57 -13.10
CA PRO A 77 13.96 3.10 -12.06
C PRO A 77 14.60 3.27 -10.68
N ALA A 78 13.83 3.79 -9.73
CA ALA A 78 14.25 4.05 -8.35
C ALA A 78 13.31 3.37 -7.33
N ALA A 79 12.00 3.43 -7.57
CA ALA A 79 11.00 2.74 -6.77
C ALA A 79 9.78 2.34 -7.62
N LYS A 80 9.04 1.34 -7.18
CA LYS A 80 7.79 0.88 -7.81
C LYS A 80 6.80 0.47 -6.74
N GLY A 81 5.51 0.61 -7.04
CA GLY A 81 4.44 0.03 -6.25
C GLY A 81 3.25 -0.35 -7.13
N LEU A 82 2.39 -1.21 -6.60
CA LEU A 82 1.21 -1.73 -7.28
C LEU A 82 -0.06 -1.31 -6.52
N VAL A 83 -1.17 -1.17 -7.24
CA VAL A 83 -2.50 -0.91 -6.67
C VAL A 83 -3.57 -1.78 -7.33
N SER A 84 -4.48 -2.34 -6.54
CA SER A 84 -5.65 -3.07 -7.02
C SER A 84 -6.91 -2.48 -6.41
N PHE A 85 -7.96 -2.33 -7.23
CA PHE A 85 -9.14 -1.53 -6.88
C PHE A 85 -10.34 -2.42 -6.53
N GLY A 86 -11.06 -2.02 -5.49
CA GLY A 86 -12.34 -2.57 -5.08
C GLY A 86 -13.40 -1.49 -4.87
N ASP A 87 -14.56 -1.87 -4.37
CA ASP A 87 -15.65 -0.93 -4.10
C ASP A 87 -15.36 -0.11 -2.83
N GLY A 88 -14.96 1.15 -3.00
CA GLY A 88 -14.64 2.08 -1.90
C GLY A 88 -13.30 1.84 -1.18
N VAL A 89 -12.51 0.85 -1.61
CA VAL A 89 -11.19 0.52 -1.04
C VAL A 89 -10.23 0.07 -2.14
N ALA A 90 -8.96 0.42 -2.03
CA ALA A 90 -7.89 -0.11 -2.87
C ALA A 90 -6.77 -0.71 -2.01
N ALA A 91 -6.18 -1.81 -2.48
CA ALA A 91 -4.99 -2.38 -1.87
C ALA A 91 -3.74 -1.86 -2.58
N ILE A 92 -2.71 -1.50 -1.83
CA ILE A 92 -1.37 -1.20 -2.35
C ILE A 92 -0.35 -2.19 -1.81
N GLY A 93 0.73 -2.41 -2.57
CA GLY A 93 1.75 -3.40 -2.22
C GLY A 93 2.77 -3.59 -3.34
N GLY A 94 3.49 -4.71 -3.32
CA GLY A 94 4.51 -5.02 -4.33
C GLY A 94 5.60 -3.95 -4.43
N PHE A 95 5.96 -3.34 -3.30
CA PHE A 95 6.93 -2.25 -3.27
C PHE A 95 8.34 -2.78 -3.58
N GLU A 96 8.97 -2.20 -4.60
CA GLU A 96 10.35 -2.51 -5.00
C GLU A 96 11.18 -1.23 -4.98
N PHE A 97 12.37 -1.28 -4.39
CA PHE A 97 13.30 -0.14 -4.31
C PHE A 97 14.65 -0.54 -4.87
N THR A 98 15.11 0.17 -5.90
CA THR A 98 16.44 -0.02 -6.51
C THR A 98 17.45 1.01 -6.01
N ALA A 99 16.97 2.11 -5.43
CA ALA A 99 17.75 3.10 -4.71
C ALA A 99 17.49 2.97 -3.20
N ASP A 100 18.46 3.44 -2.39
CA ASP A 100 18.29 3.51 -0.93
C ASP A 100 17.16 4.50 -0.59
N ASP A 101 16.22 4.06 0.25
CA ASP A 101 15.06 4.83 0.71
C ASP A 101 14.98 4.86 2.24
N ALA A 102 16.13 4.95 2.91
CA ALA A 102 16.19 4.95 4.37
C ALA A 102 15.37 6.08 5.03
N ASP A 103 15.13 7.18 4.32
CA ASP A 103 14.28 8.31 4.79
C ASP A 103 12.82 8.23 4.31
N GLY A 104 12.45 7.19 3.56
CA GLY A 104 11.09 6.89 3.11
C GLY A 104 10.55 7.82 2.03
N ARG A 105 11.36 8.69 1.42
CA ARG A 105 10.87 9.68 0.46
C ARG A 105 10.40 9.07 -0.85
N LEU A 106 11.10 8.05 -1.35
CA LEU A 106 10.72 7.36 -2.58
C LEU A 106 9.42 6.59 -2.34
N GLY A 107 9.32 5.88 -1.22
CA GLY A 107 8.12 5.17 -0.82
C GLY A 107 6.94 6.12 -0.65
N ALA A 108 7.12 7.26 0.01
CA ALA A 108 6.08 8.25 0.19
C ALA A 108 5.59 8.84 -1.15
N ALA A 109 6.49 9.06 -2.11
CA ALA A 109 6.11 9.53 -3.44
C ALA A 109 5.32 8.47 -4.23
N VAL A 110 5.73 7.19 -4.15
CA VAL A 110 5.00 6.08 -4.78
C VAL A 110 3.62 5.89 -4.13
N VAL A 111 3.53 5.88 -2.79
CA VAL A 111 2.25 5.78 -2.07
C VAL A 111 1.32 6.93 -2.41
N SER A 112 1.86 8.15 -2.50
CA SER A 112 1.10 9.33 -2.92
C SER A 112 0.51 9.14 -4.33
N ALA A 113 1.30 8.66 -5.29
CA ALA A 113 0.82 8.42 -6.64
C ALA A 113 -0.26 7.32 -6.69
N LEU A 114 -0.05 6.19 -5.99
CA LEU A 114 -1.05 5.12 -5.90
C LEU A 114 -2.36 5.61 -5.23
N ALA A 115 -2.26 6.52 -4.27
CA ALA A 115 -3.42 7.12 -3.60
C ALA A 115 -4.22 8.05 -4.51
N GLU A 116 -3.55 8.77 -5.42
CA GLU A 116 -4.20 9.59 -6.44
C GLU A 116 -5.02 8.69 -7.38
N GLU A 117 -4.42 7.61 -7.90
CA GLU A 117 -5.10 6.63 -8.76
C GLU A 117 -6.30 5.99 -8.04
N ALA A 118 -6.11 5.54 -6.80
CA ALA A 118 -7.19 4.98 -6.00
C ALA A 118 -8.34 5.96 -5.77
N PHE A 119 -8.03 7.23 -5.50
CA PHE A 119 -9.05 8.26 -5.33
C PHE A 119 -9.82 8.52 -6.64
N LEU A 120 -9.13 8.54 -7.78
CA LEU A 120 -9.76 8.71 -9.10
C LEU A 120 -10.68 7.54 -9.48
N GLU A 121 -10.33 6.32 -9.06
CA GLU A 121 -11.16 5.12 -9.20
C GLU A 121 -12.26 4.99 -8.13
N GLY A 122 -12.38 5.97 -7.23
CA GLY A 122 -13.45 6.05 -6.24
C GLY A 122 -13.21 5.29 -4.93
N ALA A 123 -11.97 4.85 -4.67
CA ALA A 123 -11.61 4.30 -3.37
C ALA A 123 -11.51 5.41 -2.31
N GLU A 124 -12.23 5.23 -1.20
CA GLU A 124 -12.17 6.12 -0.03
C GLU A 124 -11.00 5.73 0.89
N TRP A 125 -10.58 4.47 0.84
CA TRP A 125 -9.56 3.90 1.72
C TRP A 125 -8.45 3.22 0.92
N LEU A 126 -7.21 3.38 1.39
CA LEU A 126 -6.12 2.49 1.03
C LEU A 126 -5.87 1.48 2.14
N VAL A 127 -5.51 0.26 1.73
CA VAL A 127 -5.00 -0.77 2.62
C VAL A 127 -3.67 -1.32 2.12
N THR A 128 -2.81 -1.73 3.04
CA THR A 128 -1.55 -2.43 2.75
C THR A 128 -1.27 -3.49 3.81
N ILE A 129 -0.49 -4.52 3.47
CA ILE A 129 -0.01 -5.53 4.42
C ILE A 129 1.47 -5.29 4.67
N VAL A 130 1.85 -5.30 5.94
CA VAL A 130 3.25 -5.22 6.37
C VAL A 130 3.57 -6.46 7.19
N ASP A 131 4.59 -7.21 6.77
CA ASP A 131 5.09 -8.37 7.51
C ASP A 131 5.79 -7.95 8.81
N GLY A 132 5.63 -8.76 9.86
CA GLY A 132 6.39 -8.65 11.11
C GLY A 132 5.78 -7.73 12.19
N ASP A 133 6.64 -7.33 13.14
CA ASP A 133 6.30 -6.48 14.29
C ASP A 133 5.95 -5.05 13.82
N PRO A 134 4.90 -4.39 14.34
CA PRO A 134 4.60 -2.98 14.11
C PRO A 134 5.80 -2.02 14.20
N ALA A 135 6.84 -2.35 14.97
CA ALA A 135 8.08 -1.58 15.00
C ALA A 135 8.91 -1.62 13.69
N SER A 136 8.51 -2.46 12.73
CA SER A 136 9.14 -2.66 11.42
C SER A 136 8.35 -2.00 10.28
N ILE A 137 7.30 -1.24 10.61
CA ILE A 137 6.51 -0.49 9.63
C ILE A 137 7.44 0.51 8.92
N PRO A 138 7.53 0.48 7.57
CA PRO A 138 8.34 1.45 6.83
C PRO A 138 7.95 2.89 7.12
N ALA A 139 8.94 3.80 7.14
CA ALA A 139 8.73 5.22 7.46
C ALA A 139 7.63 5.90 6.62
N TYR A 140 7.48 5.49 5.36
CA TYR A 140 6.44 6.01 4.45
C TYR A 140 5.02 5.54 4.78
N LEU A 141 4.86 4.61 5.73
CA LEU A 141 3.59 4.11 6.26
C LEU A 141 3.37 4.49 7.73
N GLU A 142 4.21 5.35 8.33
CA GLU A 142 4.10 5.68 9.76
C GLU A 142 3.00 6.71 10.07
N GLN A 143 2.87 7.75 9.24
CA GLN A 143 1.97 8.87 9.53
C GLN A 143 0.59 8.68 8.89
N GLY A 144 -0.46 8.68 9.71
CA GLY A 144 -1.86 8.63 9.25
C GLY A 144 -2.43 7.24 9.04
N TRP A 145 -1.55 6.24 8.87
CA TRP A 145 -1.95 4.83 8.79
C TRP A 145 -2.34 4.29 10.16
N ALA A 146 -3.42 3.53 10.20
CA ALA A 146 -3.92 2.86 11.39
C ALA A 146 -3.91 1.34 11.20
N GLU A 147 -3.67 0.60 12.29
CA GLU A 147 -3.86 -0.85 12.31
C GLU A 147 -5.34 -1.18 12.10
N ALA A 148 -5.66 -1.83 10.98
CA ALA A 148 -7.01 -2.27 10.64
C ALA A 148 -7.24 -3.74 11.05
N ALA A 149 -6.22 -4.58 10.95
CA ALA A 149 -6.24 -5.95 11.45
C ALA A 149 -4.84 -6.52 11.63
N LYS A 150 -4.75 -7.56 12.47
CA LYS A 150 -3.62 -8.47 12.50
C LYS A 150 -3.97 -9.75 11.75
N VAL A 151 -3.03 -10.29 10.99
CA VAL A 151 -3.18 -11.54 10.27
C VAL A 151 -2.08 -12.52 10.65
N ARG A 152 -2.39 -13.80 10.56
CA ARG A 152 -1.44 -14.90 10.75
C ARG A 152 -1.36 -15.76 9.51
N ALA A 153 -0.17 -16.27 9.23
CA ALA A 153 0.08 -17.28 8.23
C ALA A 153 -0.68 -18.57 8.60
N ARG A 154 -1.16 -19.30 7.59
CA ARG A 154 -1.86 -20.57 7.73
C ARG A 154 -0.93 -21.77 7.65
#